data_AF-A0A2E9YM52-F1
#
_entry.id   AF-A0A2E9YM52-F1
#
_cell.length_a   1.000
_cell.length_b   1.000
_cell.length_c   1.000
_cell.angle_alpha   90.00
_cell.angle_beta   90.00
_cell.angle_gamma   90.00
#
_symmetry.space_group_name_H-M   'P 1'
#
loop_
_entity.id
_entity.type
_entity.pdbx_description
1 polymer ?
#
loop_
_entity_poly.entity_id
_entity_poly.type
_entity_poly.pdbx_seq_one_letter_code
_entity_poly.pdbx_strand_id
1 'polypeptide(L)' 'MTKAFEILIRFGPLFFGVLFLAPVLSEILNKLSFSIPYLSNLTFSLIIGFLWGTYACFRKSWV' A
#
# COMPACT_ATOMS: atom_id res chain seq x y z
N MET A 1 -18.74 19.27 4.82
CA MET A 1 -17.99 18.02 5.16
C MET A 1 -16.86 18.38 6.11
N THR A 2 -16.58 17.54 7.09
CA THR A 2 -15.48 17.73 8.06
C THR A 2 -14.12 17.62 7.35
N LYS A 3 -13.17 18.51 7.65
CA LYS A 3 -11.84 18.56 7.00
C LYS A 3 -11.09 17.22 7.00
N ALA A 4 -11.30 16.39 8.03
CA ALA A 4 -10.73 15.05 8.14
C ALA A 4 -11.20 14.11 7.01
N PHE A 5 -12.45 14.25 6.57
CA PHE A 5 -13.03 13.40 5.53
C PHE A 5 -12.44 13.71 4.15
N GLU A 6 -12.15 14.99 3.86
CA GLU A 6 -11.44 15.38 2.63
C GLU A 6 -10.02 14.84 2.59
N ILE A 7 -9.29 14.87 3.71
CA ILE A 7 -7.95 14.30 3.81
C ILE A 7 -8.00 12.79 3.57
N LEU A 8 -8.98 12.10 4.17
CA LEU A 8 -9.14 10.66 3.99
C LEU A 8 -9.46 10.29 2.55
N ILE A 9 -10.27 11.09 1.83
CA ILE A 9 -10.55 10.85 0.41
C ILE A 9 -9.30 11.13 -0.43
N ARG A 10 -8.58 12.22 -0.14
CA ARG A 10 -7.42 12.65 -0.93
C ARG A 10 -6.22 11.73 -0.77
N PHE A 11 -5.99 11.21 0.43
CA PHE A 11 -4.91 10.27 0.75
C PHE A 11 -5.39 8.83 0.92
N GLY A 12 -6.66 8.56 0.66
CA GLY A 12 -7.28 7.24 0.75
C GLY A 12 -6.51 6.15 0.00
N PRO A 13 -6.05 6.39 -1.24
CA PRO A 13 -5.23 5.41 -1.95
C PRO A 13 -3.91 5.09 -1.25
N LEU A 14 -3.31 6.07 -0.58
CA LEU A 14 -2.06 5.89 0.17
C LEU A 14 -2.28 5.06 1.43
N PHE A 15 -3.34 5.37 2.19
CA PHE A 15 -3.74 4.56 3.34
C PHE A 15 -4.10 3.14 2.93
N PHE A 16 -4.82 2.98 1.81
CA PHE A 16 -5.14 1.66 1.27
C PHE A 16 -3.89 0.87 0.88
N GLY A 17 -2.95 1.50 0.18
CA GLY A 17 -1.70 0.88 -0.23
C GLY A 17 -0.87 0.37 0.95
N VAL A 18 -0.76 1.17 2.01
CA VAL A 18 0.08 0.83 3.17
C VAL A 18 -0.64 -0.08 4.17
N LEU A 19 -1.91 0.16 4.48
CA LEU A 19 -2.62 -0.55 5.53
C LEU A 19 -3.36 -1.80 5.04
N PHE A 20 -3.67 -1.88 3.74
CA PHE A 20 -4.44 -2.98 3.18
C PHE A 20 -3.64 -3.79 2.17
N LEU A 21 -3.08 -3.13 1.16
CA LEU A 21 -2.34 -3.82 0.10
C LEU A 21 -1.04 -4.44 0.61
N ALA A 22 -0.27 -3.74 1.44
CA ALA A 22 0.99 -4.27 1.98
C ALA A 22 0.85 -5.55 2.82
N PRO A 23 -0.05 -5.65 3.83
CA PRO A 23 -0.20 -6.89 4.58
C PRO A 23 -0.75 -8.03 3.73
N VAL A 24 -1.69 -7.75 2.81
CA VAL A 24 -2.21 -8.77 1.88
C VAL A 24 -1.10 -9.30 0.98
N LEU A 25 -0.28 -8.41 0.41
CA LEU A 25 0.84 -8.78 -0.44
C LEU A 25 1.91 -9.54 0.33
N SER A 26 2.19 -9.15 1.57
CA SER A 26 3.12 -9.85 2.46
C SER A 26 2.66 -11.29 2.72
N GLU A 27 1.38 -11.49 3.01
CA GLU A 27 0.81 -12.84 3.22
C GLU A 27 0.82 -13.67 1.94
N ILE A 28 0.57 -13.05 0.77
CA ILE A 28 0.69 -13.73 -0.53
C ILE A 28 2.13 -14.20 -0.73
N LEU A 29 3.13 -13.35 -0.51
CA LEU A 29 4.55 -13.70 -0.65
C LEU A 29 4.97 -14.80 0.33
N ASN A 30 4.49 -14.73 1.58
CA ASN A 30 4.72 -15.77 2.58
C ASN A 30 4.13 -17.12 2.13
N LYS A 31 2.89 -17.14 1.60
CA LYS A 31 2.27 -18.35 1.06
C LYS A 31 2.98 -18.88 -0.18
N LEU A 32 3.53 -18.00 -1.01
CA LEU A 32 4.33 -18.40 -2.17
C LEU A 32 5.72 -18.93 -1.80
N SER A 33 6.10 -18.88 -0.51
CA SER A 33 7.47 -19.12 -0.05
C SER A 33 8.49 -18.25 -0.80
N PHE A 34 8.05 -17.08 -1.29
CA PHE A 34 8.90 -16.11 -1.93
C PHE A 34 9.61 -15.32 -0.85
N SER A 35 10.93 -15.38 -0.84
CA SER A 35 11.78 -14.67 0.11
C SER A 35 12.73 -13.79 -0.66
N ILE A 36 12.78 -12.51 -0.29
CA ILE A 36 13.77 -11.59 -0.82
C ILE A 36 14.98 -11.65 0.11
N PRO A 37 16.18 -11.97 -0.42
CA PRO A 37 17.38 -11.95 0.40
C PRO A 37 17.60 -10.53 0.93
N TYR A 38 17.94 -10.41 2.22
CA TYR A 38 18.19 -9.14 2.92
C TYR A 38 16.97 -8.23 3.16
N LEU A 39 15.75 -8.65 2.81
CA LEU A 39 14.55 -7.83 3.01
C LEU A 39 13.36 -8.67 3.47
N SER A 40 12.66 -8.21 4.52
CA SER A 40 11.43 -8.90 4.94
C SER A 40 10.32 -8.70 3.89
N ASN A 41 9.50 -9.73 3.69
CA ASN A 41 8.35 -9.66 2.79
C ASN A 41 7.39 -8.52 3.16
N LEU A 42 7.28 -8.21 4.46
CA LEU A 42 6.52 -7.07 4.95
C LEU A 42 7.12 -5.74 4.51
N THR A 43 8.44 -5.56 4.67
CA THR A 43 9.14 -4.34 4.25
C THR A 43 9.02 -4.13 2.74
N PHE A 44 9.21 -5.20 1.96
CA PHE A 44 9.03 -5.15 0.51
C PHE A 44 7.60 -4.77 0.12
N SER A 45 6.61 -5.38 0.77
CA SER A 45 5.20 -5.13 0.49
C SER A 45 4.77 -3.72 0.91
N LEU A 46 5.35 -3.17 1.98
CA LEU A 46 5.17 -1.78 2.40
C LEU A 46 5.71 -0.80 1.36
N ILE A 47 6.88 -1.08 0.78
CA ILE A 47 7.45 -0.25 -0.29
C ILE A 47 6.53 -0.25 -1.51
N ILE A 48 6.07 -1.43 -1.95
CA ILE A 48 5.14 -1.54 -3.08
C ILE A 48 3.81 -0.83 -2.78
N GLY A 49 3.23 -1.08 -1.61
CA GLY A 49 1.99 -0.46 -1.16
C GLY A 49 2.08 1.07 -1.10
N PHE A 50 3.20 1.59 -0.61
CA PHE A 50 3.46 3.03 -0.56
C PHE A 50 3.67 3.63 -1.95
N LEU A 51 4.45 2.99 -2.83
CA LEU A 51 4.65 3.44 -4.21
C LEU A 51 3.35 3.44 -5.01
N TRP A 52 2.55 2.38 -4.88
CA TRP A 52 1.24 2.31 -5.53
C TRP A 52 0.27 3.35 -4.99
N GLY A 53 0.18 3.49 -3.66
CA GLY A 53 -0.70 4.45 -3.02
C GLY A 53 -0.34 5.91 -3.32
N THR A 54 0.95 6.23 -3.40
CA THR A 54 1.42 7.55 -3.83
C THR A 54 1.13 7.81 -5.30
N TYR A 55 1.36 6.82 -6.17
CA TYR A 55 1.02 6.90 -7.60
C TYR A 55 -0.48 7.13 -7.82
N ALA A 56 -1.34 6.38 -7.13
CA ALA A 56 -2.79 6.51 -7.20
C ALA A 56 -3.28 7.88 -6.68
N CYS A 57 -2.66 8.40 -5.60
CA CYS A 57 -2.90 9.77 -5.14
C CYS A 57 -2.53 10.82 -6.20
N PHE A 58 -1.40 10.66 -6.90
CA PHE A 58 -0.95 11.60 -7.92
C PHE A 58 -1.87 11.57 -9.17
N ARG A 59 -2.25 10.37 -9.61
CA ARG A 59 -3.17 10.18 -10.74
C ARG A 59 -4.62 10.54 -10.40
N LYS A 60 -4.95 10.71 -9.12
CA LYS A 60 -6.34 10.81 -8.61
C LYS A 60 -7.24 9.66 -9.09
N SER A 61 -6.62 8.52 -9.38
CA SER A 61 -7.27 7.31 -9.87
C SER A 61 -6.80 6.15 -9.02
N TRP A 62 -7.72 5.27 -8.66
CA TRP A 62 -7.44 4.06 -7.89
C TRP A 62 -6.92 2.91 -8.78
N VAL A 63 -7.03 3.08 -10.10
CA VAL A 63 -6.63 2.14 -11.17
C VAL A 63 -5.70 2.85 -12.14
#